data_AF-A0A6P2AJI5-F1
#
_entry.id   AF-A0A6P2AJI5-F1
#
_cell.length_a   1.000
_cell.length_b   1.000
_cell.length_c   1.000
_cell.angle_alpha   90.00
_cell.angle_beta   90.00
_cell.angle_gamma   90.00
#
_symmetry.space_group_name_H-M   'P 1'
#
loop_
_entity.id
_entity.type
_entity.pdbx_description
1 polymer ?
#
loop_
_entity_poly.entity_id
_entity_poly.type
_entity_poly.pdbx_seq_one_letter_code
_entity_poly.pdbx_strand_id
1 'polypeptide(L)'
;MKQYRLRTDLERQTVNGYALPLGLEAGGLVPPQQGYTVAYTPGEEEDPDTYVFQIVISHERLRPMLARAFEFLPDEVCAIIEIGSRDAYRSMDVFLSSETIPLKSFLATWEDYESILLEDVTIGAGANSDEPFVEVFLDQWKGIAIHVPLNMRDDVEEMLQQFGLEEVNQTWPEEAAPDLAHAQVRQVLDLTDDSAPDLDEILLNLRHDWLLELNIDPESNVDEGGRNLGLTLWHALVIVEPVDDLRRENGEGAYASIWATAGSMDEMEQLIELAIEQDPKWSFSDIFTVDRVAFDERPDELVDLPPRRDEAEIHLVWIEPWGDPAGEVSNV
;
A
#
# COMPACT_ATOMS: atom_id res chain seq x y z
N MET A 1 15.02 -9.15 -6.52
CA MET A 1 13.69 -8.71 -6.97
C MET A 1 13.32 -9.39 -8.28
N LYS A 2 12.14 -9.99 -8.33
CA LYS A 2 11.56 -10.44 -9.60
C LYS A 2 11.12 -9.20 -10.38
N GLN A 3 11.31 -9.20 -11.70
CA GLN A 3 10.97 -8.05 -12.52
C GLN A 3 9.47 -8.06 -12.83
N TYR A 4 8.73 -7.03 -12.40
CA TYR A 4 7.33 -6.85 -12.78
C TYR A 4 7.21 -6.31 -14.22
N ARG A 5 6.04 -6.52 -14.84
CA ARG A 5 5.70 -5.95 -16.15
C ARG A 5 4.27 -5.47 -16.15
N LEU A 6 4.04 -4.36 -16.83
CA LEU A 6 2.69 -3.93 -17.16
C LEU A 6 2.20 -4.64 -18.41
N ARG A 7 0.90 -4.90 -18.44
CA ARG A 7 0.17 -5.37 -19.61
C ARG A 7 0.34 -4.42 -20.78
N THR A 8 0.61 -4.98 -21.95
CA THR A 8 0.81 -4.23 -23.20
C THR A 8 -0.41 -4.22 -24.10
N ASP A 9 -1.45 -4.99 -23.75
CA ASP A 9 -2.72 -5.07 -24.46
C ASP A 9 -3.75 -4.03 -23.99
N LEU A 10 -3.45 -3.29 -22.91
CA LEU A 10 -4.32 -2.23 -22.40
C LEU A 10 -4.15 -0.95 -23.21
N GLU A 11 -5.27 -0.43 -23.72
CA GLU A 11 -5.32 0.92 -24.31
C GLU A 11 -5.69 1.96 -23.24
N ARG A 12 -4.93 3.07 -23.22
CA ARG A 12 -5.25 4.23 -22.39
C ARG A 12 -6.49 4.92 -22.92
N GLN A 13 -7.46 5.13 -22.05
CA GLN A 13 -8.70 5.80 -22.41
C GLN A 13 -8.59 7.31 -22.14
N THR A 14 -9.19 8.10 -23.01
CA THR A 14 -9.23 9.57 -22.88
C THR A 14 -10.67 10.03 -22.84
N VAL A 15 -11.03 10.79 -21.81
CA VAL A 15 -12.39 11.32 -21.61
C VAL A 15 -12.30 12.85 -21.64
N ASN A 16 -12.91 13.49 -22.63
CA ASN A 16 -12.87 14.95 -22.85
C ASN A 16 -11.46 15.57 -22.79
N GLY A 17 -10.45 14.87 -23.33
CA GLY A 17 -9.07 15.34 -23.35
C GLY A 17 -8.28 15.08 -22.07
N TYR A 18 -8.87 14.38 -21.09
CA TYR A 18 -8.17 13.87 -19.91
C TYR A 18 -7.84 12.39 -20.11
N ALA A 19 -6.55 12.05 -20.12
CA ALA A 19 -6.07 10.68 -20.23
C ALA A 19 -6.06 10.03 -18.84
N LEU A 20 -6.74 8.89 -18.73
CA LEU A 20 -6.84 8.11 -17.49
C LEU A 20 -5.58 7.25 -17.29
N PRO A 21 -5.26 6.82 -16.05
CA PRO A 21 -4.34 5.72 -15.80
C PRO A 21 -4.81 4.41 -16.48
N LEU A 22 -3.89 3.48 -16.78
CA LEU A 22 -4.25 2.19 -17.39
C LEU A 22 -5.14 1.35 -16.47
N GLY A 23 -5.04 1.53 -15.15
CA GLY A 23 -5.84 0.83 -14.16
C GLY A 23 -7.30 1.23 -14.13
N LEU A 24 -7.72 2.23 -14.90
CA LEU A 24 -9.09 2.75 -14.86
C LEU A 24 -9.78 2.63 -16.21
N GLU A 25 -10.96 2.03 -16.24
CA GLU A 25 -11.86 2.09 -17.39
C GLU A 25 -12.80 3.30 -17.26
N ALA A 26 -13.01 4.01 -18.38
CA ALA A 26 -13.77 5.26 -18.41
C ALA A 26 -15.20 5.08 -17.93
N GLY A 27 -15.85 3.93 -18.16
CA GLY A 27 -17.04 3.48 -17.41
C GLY A 27 -18.24 4.43 -17.24
N GLY A 28 -18.32 5.56 -17.95
CA GLY A 28 -19.29 6.64 -17.68
C GLY A 28 -18.81 7.72 -16.69
N LEU A 29 -17.55 7.69 -16.28
CA LEU A 29 -16.87 8.69 -15.48
C LEU A 29 -17.05 10.09 -16.08
N VAL A 30 -17.41 11.03 -15.21
CA VAL A 30 -17.32 12.45 -15.51
C VAL A 30 -15.86 12.84 -15.35
N PRO A 31 -15.20 13.34 -16.42
CA PRO A 31 -13.79 13.70 -16.34
C PRO A 31 -13.60 14.85 -15.36
N PRO A 32 -12.47 14.88 -14.63
CA PRO A 32 -12.18 15.98 -13.73
C PRO A 32 -11.89 17.26 -14.50
N GLN A 33 -12.06 18.39 -13.82
CA GLN A 33 -11.51 19.66 -14.27
C GLN A 33 -10.02 19.69 -13.93
N GLN A 34 -9.18 19.75 -14.96
CA GLN A 34 -7.73 19.92 -14.78
C GLN A 34 -7.42 21.30 -14.20
N GLY A 35 -6.54 21.35 -13.22
CA GLY A 35 -6.24 22.53 -12.42
C GLY A 35 -5.84 22.15 -11.01
N TYR A 36 -5.93 23.09 -10.07
CA TYR A 36 -5.74 22.80 -8.66
C TYR A 36 -6.77 23.53 -7.79
N THR A 37 -7.05 22.98 -6.61
CA THR A 37 -7.67 23.70 -5.50
C THR A 37 -6.63 23.93 -4.42
N VAL A 38 -6.74 25.05 -3.69
CA VAL A 38 -5.88 25.33 -2.53
C VAL A 38 -6.73 25.54 -1.29
N ALA A 39 -6.36 24.88 -0.20
CA ALA A 39 -7.00 25.03 1.10
C ALA A 39 -5.97 25.39 2.16
N TYR A 40 -6.33 26.30 3.06
CA TYR A 40 -5.56 26.54 4.28
C TYR A 40 -6.00 25.54 5.34
N THR A 41 -5.04 24.86 5.96
CA THR A 41 -5.26 23.91 7.03
C THR A 41 -4.61 24.47 8.29
N PRO A 42 -5.40 24.89 9.30
CA PRO A 42 -4.84 25.32 10.58
C PRO A 42 -4.16 24.12 11.26
N GLY A 43 -2.97 24.33 11.82
CA GLY A 43 -2.32 23.31 12.62
C GLY A 43 -3.05 23.05 13.93
N GLU A 44 -2.98 21.82 14.44
CA GLU A 44 -3.48 21.46 15.77
C GLU A 44 -2.32 21.40 16.79
N GLU A 45 -2.54 21.95 17.99
CA GLU A 45 -1.57 21.97 19.09
C GLU A 45 -0.16 22.48 18.72
N GLU A 46 0.76 21.58 18.37
CA GLU A 46 2.16 21.85 18.05
C GLU A 46 2.43 21.83 16.52
N ASP A 47 1.45 21.42 15.71
CA ASP A 47 1.58 21.33 14.26
C ASP A 47 1.54 22.71 13.59
N PRO A 48 2.32 22.93 12.52
CA PRO A 48 2.32 24.19 11.79
C PRO A 48 1.05 24.36 10.93
N ASP A 49 0.64 25.62 10.74
CA ASP A 49 -0.32 25.96 9.69
C ASP A 49 0.24 25.65 8.29
N THR A 50 -0.59 25.05 7.44
CA THR A 50 -0.18 24.61 6.10
C THR A 50 -1.16 25.05 5.01
N TYR A 51 -0.70 24.94 3.77
CA TYR A 51 -1.56 24.93 2.59
C TYR A 51 -1.54 23.55 1.95
N VAL A 52 -2.71 23.10 1.52
CA VAL A 52 -2.91 21.86 0.78
C VAL A 52 -3.33 22.21 -0.64
N PHE A 53 -2.51 21.80 -1.60
CA PHE A 53 -2.82 21.88 -3.02
C PHE A 53 -3.29 20.50 -3.49
N GLN A 54 -4.50 20.43 -4.04
CA GLN A 54 -5.01 19.23 -4.69
C GLN A 54 -5.01 19.47 -6.19
N ILE A 55 -4.16 18.73 -6.90
CA ILE A 55 -3.82 18.97 -8.31
C ILE A 55 -4.34 17.82 -9.14
N VAL A 56 -5.09 18.13 -10.19
CA VAL A 56 -5.51 17.14 -11.18
C VAL A 56 -5.02 17.55 -12.55
N ILE A 57 -4.29 16.63 -13.18
CA ILE A 57 -3.66 16.81 -14.48
C ILE A 57 -3.73 15.50 -15.27
N SER A 58 -3.85 15.61 -16.59
CA SER A 58 -3.93 14.45 -17.47
C SER A 58 -2.70 13.54 -17.34
N HIS A 59 -2.90 12.23 -17.40
CA HIS A 59 -1.89 11.22 -17.04
C HIS A 59 -0.52 11.43 -17.70
N GLU A 60 -0.48 11.80 -18.99
CA GLU A 60 0.77 12.03 -19.73
C GLU A 60 1.66 13.14 -19.15
N ARG A 61 1.12 13.93 -18.21
CA ARG A 61 1.79 15.06 -17.57
C ARG A 61 2.11 14.79 -16.09
N LEU A 62 1.69 13.66 -15.52
CA LEU A 62 1.90 13.32 -14.11
C LEU A 62 3.38 13.19 -13.78
N ARG A 63 4.13 12.38 -14.55
CA ARG A 63 5.56 12.15 -14.34
C ARG A 63 6.37 13.45 -14.18
N PRO A 64 6.38 14.38 -15.15
CA PRO A 64 7.15 15.61 -15.01
C PRO A 64 6.63 16.51 -13.88
N MET A 65 5.32 16.49 -13.58
CA MET A 65 4.75 17.24 -12.45
C MET A 65 5.27 16.70 -11.10
N LEU A 66 5.17 15.39 -10.88
CA LEU A 66 5.64 14.74 -9.67
C LEU A 66 7.14 14.93 -9.45
N ALA A 67 7.94 14.81 -10.52
CA ALA A 67 9.37 15.08 -10.44
C ALA A 67 9.67 16.51 -9.92
N ARG A 68 8.86 17.51 -10.31
CA ARG A 68 8.97 18.89 -9.80
C ARG A 68 8.42 19.03 -8.39
N ALA A 69 7.37 18.30 -8.04
CA ALA A 69 6.79 18.31 -6.71
C ALA A 69 7.77 17.72 -5.67
N PHE A 70 8.44 16.60 -5.99
CA PHE A 70 9.44 15.99 -5.11
C PHE A 70 10.66 16.87 -4.83
N GLU A 71 10.91 17.92 -5.61
CA GLU A 71 11.97 18.90 -5.30
C GLU A 71 11.66 19.78 -4.08
N PHE A 72 10.40 19.81 -3.63
CA PHE A 72 10.02 20.48 -2.38
C PHE A 72 10.34 19.64 -1.14
N LEU A 73 10.51 18.32 -1.29
CA LEU A 73 10.85 17.44 -0.18
C LEU A 73 12.28 17.72 0.31
N PRO A 74 12.52 17.70 1.63
CA PRO A 74 13.86 17.83 2.18
C PRO A 74 14.70 16.55 1.99
N ASP A 75 15.96 16.59 2.42
CA ASP A 75 16.92 15.49 2.21
C ASP A 75 16.55 14.18 2.93
N GLU A 76 15.69 14.23 3.96
CA GLU A 76 15.20 13.09 4.74
C GLU A 76 13.67 13.14 4.80
N VAL A 77 13.01 12.03 4.50
CA VAL A 77 11.56 11.92 4.34
C VAL A 77 11.02 10.64 4.98
N CYS A 78 9.75 10.60 5.33
CA CYS A 78 9.03 9.35 5.61
C CYS A 78 8.17 9.02 4.39
N ALA A 79 8.33 7.82 3.83
CA ALA A 79 7.52 7.38 2.71
C ALA A 79 6.13 6.95 3.18
N ILE A 80 5.17 7.04 2.27
CA ILE A 80 3.74 6.78 2.51
C ILE A 80 3.22 5.89 1.39
N ILE A 81 2.47 4.85 1.74
CA ILE A 81 1.64 4.08 0.80
C ILE A 81 0.22 3.98 1.34
N GLU A 82 -0.77 4.17 0.46
CA GLU A 82 -2.17 3.90 0.74
C GLU A 82 -2.72 2.85 -0.21
N ILE A 83 -3.35 1.82 0.32
CA ILE A 83 -3.99 0.75 -0.48
C ILE A 83 -5.33 0.37 0.14
N GLY A 84 -6.29 -0.04 -0.69
CA GLY A 84 -7.54 -0.60 -0.19
C GLY A 84 -7.28 -1.81 0.71
N SER A 85 -7.85 -1.82 1.91
CA SER A 85 -7.59 -2.87 2.90
C SER A 85 -8.35 -4.16 2.57
N ARG A 86 -7.75 -5.30 2.95
CA ARG A 86 -8.43 -6.61 2.97
C ARG A 86 -9.05 -6.91 4.34
N ASP A 87 -8.78 -6.07 5.33
CA ASP A 87 -9.29 -6.20 6.67
C ASP A 87 -10.82 -5.95 6.70
N ALA A 88 -11.56 -6.84 7.35
CA ALA A 88 -13.03 -6.77 7.40
C ALA A 88 -13.58 -5.54 8.16
N TYR A 89 -12.73 -4.79 8.87
CA TYR A 89 -13.10 -3.67 9.74
C TYR A 89 -12.36 -2.38 9.42
N ARG A 90 -11.60 -2.36 8.32
CA ARG A 90 -10.87 -1.20 7.79
C ARG A 90 -10.99 -1.17 6.27
N SER A 91 -11.10 0.01 5.68
CA SER A 91 -11.29 0.24 4.24
C SER A 91 -9.97 0.56 3.53
N MET A 92 -9.01 1.12 4.25
CA MET A 92 -7.71 1.54 3.72
C MET A 92 -6.58 1.19 4.67
N ASP A 93 -5.52 0.62 4.13
CA ASP A 93 -4.24 0.44 4.81
C ASP A 93 -3.34 1.61 4.46
N VAL A 94 -2.84 2.29 5.49
CA VAL A 94 -1.84 3.34 5.36
C VAL A 94 -0.54 2.79 5.93
N PHE A 95 0.50 2.75 5.11
CA PHE A 95 1.83 2.35 5.53
C PHE A 95 2.73 3.58 5.57
N LEU A 96 3.46 3.74 6.67
CA LEU A 96 4.41 4.84 6.88
C LEU A 96 5.79 4.26 7.17
N SER A 97 6.85 4.95 6.72
CA SER A 97 8.20 4.58 7.15
C SER A 97 8.33 4.63 8.67
N SER A 98 8.89 3.58 9.27
CA SER A 98 9.14 3.53 10.72
C SER A 98 10.28 4.45 11.16
N GLU A 99 11.14 4.85 10.24
CA GLU A 99 12.15 5.89 10.41
C GLU A 99 12.29 6.74 9.14
N THR A 100 12.88 7.94 9.28
CA THR A 100 13.17 8.78 8.11
C THR A 100 14.20 8.12 7.20
N ILE A 101 13.97 8.18 5.90
CA ILE A 101 14.87 7.70 4.86
C ILE A 101 15.43 8.86 4.02
N PRO A 102 16.67 8.73 3.50
CA PRO A 102 17.21 9.74 2.59
C PRO A 102 16.34 9.87 1.34
N LEU A 103 16.03 11.10 0.92
CA LEU A 103 15.23 11.39 -0.27
C LEU A 103 15.78 10.70 -1.53
N LYS A 104 17.11 10.56 -1.63
CA LYS A 104 17.73 9.84 -2.75
C LYS A 104 17.39 8.36 -2.78
N SER A 105 17.27 7.72 -1.61
CA SER A 105 16.84 6.33 -1.48
C SER A 105 15.36 6.21 -1.84
N PHE A 106 14.52 7.10 -1.31
CA PHE A 106 13.11 7.19 -1.70
C PHE A 106 12.94 7.28 -3.22
N LEU A 107 13.62 8.23 -3.86
CA LEU A 107 13.55 8.46 -5.31
C LEU A 107 14.09 7.30 -6.15
N ALA A 108 15.10 6.58 -5.66
CA ALA A 108 15.63 5.41 -6.36
C ALA A 108 14.59 4.29 -6.43
N THR A 109 13.96 3.96 -5.29
CA THR A 109 12.85 3.00 -5.23
C THR A 109 11.64 3.51 -6.02
N TRP A 110 11.31 4.80 -5.93
CA TRP A 110 10.25 5.39 -6.75
C TRP A 110 10.52 5.16 -8.24
N GLU A 111 11.73 5.39 -8.73
CA GLU A 111 12.08 5.18 -10.14
C GLU A 111 11.88 3.73 -10.58
N ASP A 112 12.23 2.77 -9.71
CA ASP A 112 12.05 1.34 -9.98
C ASP A 112 10.55 0.94 -10.08
N TYR A 113 9.67 1.59 -9.31
CA TYR A 113 8.23 1.31 -9.25
C TYR A 113 7.34 2.34 -9.95
N GLU A 114 7.91 3.38 -10.55
CA GLU A 114 7.19 4.55 -11.08
C GLU A 114 6.08 4.13 -12.04
N SER A 115 6.37 3.14 -12.90
CA SER A 115 5.40 2.72 -13.91
C SER A 115 4.14 2.09 -13.30
N ILE A 116 4.25 1.31 -12.22
CA ILE A 116 3.07 0.76 -11.57
C ILE A 116 2.36 1.82 -10.72
N LEU A 117 3.11 2.67 -10.01
CA LEU A 117 2.56 3.73 -9.15
C LEU A 117 1.74 4.75 -9.94
N LEU A 118 2.14 5.07 -11.17
CA LEU A 118 1.39 5.99 -12.04
C LEU A 118 0.14 5.35 -12.69
N GLU A 119 0.13 4.03 -12.88
CA GLU A 119 -0.86 3.36 -13.74
C GLU A 119 -1.91 2.57 -12.96
N ASP A 120 -1.55 2.00 -11.80
CA ASP A 120 -2.46 1.21 -10.97
C ASP A 120 -3.25 2.11 -10.03
N VAL A 121 -4.59 2.00 -10.04
CA VAL A 121 -5.48 2.88 -9.26
C VAL A 121 -5.88 2.32 -7.90
N THR A 122 -5.22 1.26 -7.46
CA THR A 122 -5.45 0.67 -6.13
C THR A 122 -4.41 1.12 -5.11
N ILE A 123 -3.28 1.67 -5.59
CA ILE A 123 -2.18 2.18 -4.77
C ILE A 123 -2.04 3.70 -4.88
N GLY A 124 -1.96 4.38 -3.74
CA GLY A 124 -1.46 5.74 -3.58
C GLY A 124 -0.07 5.69 -2.94
N ALA A 125 0.79 6.64 -3.28
CA ALA A 125 2.16 6.67 -2.74
C ALA A 125 2.74 8.08 -2.73
N GLY A 126 3.62 8.35 -1.78
CA GLY A 126 4.28 9.63 -1.63
C GLY A 126 5.29 9.64 -0.50
N ALA A 127 5.65 10.84 -0.07
CA ALA A 127 6.50 11.05 1.09
C ALA A 127 6.11 12.34 1.81
N ASN A 128 6.37 12.38 3.11
CA ASN A 128 6.34 13.60 3.90
C ASN A 128 7.65 13.83 4.68
N SER A 129 7.73 14.97 5.35
CA SER A 129 8.77 15.32 6.31
C SER A 129 8.18 16.27 7.32
N ASP A 130 8.74 16.34 8.53
CA ASP A 130 8.25 17.23 9.60
C ASP A 130 8.98 18.58 9.65
N GLU A 131 10.23 18.65 9.19
CA GLU A 131 11.08 19.84 9.29
C GLU A 131 11.78 20.21 7.96
N PRO A 132 11.18 21.12 7.15
CA PRO A 132 9.84 21.68 7.30
C PRO A 132 8.75 20.66 6.96
N PHE A 133 7.53 20.88 7.48
CA PHE A 133 6.39 20.03 7.13
C PHE A 133 6.05 20.15 5.64
N VAL A 134 6.41 19.14 4.85
CA VAL A 134 6.13 19.05 3.42
C VAL A 134 5.67 17.65 3.11
N GLU A 135 4.56 17.51 2.40
CA GLU A 135 4.06 16.24 1.89
C GLU A 135 3.84 16.35 0.38
N VAL A 136 4.24 15.32 -0.35
CA VAL A 136 3.92 15.14 -1.77
C VAL A 136 3.37 13.74 -1.93
N PHE A 137 2.10 13.63 -2.32
CA PHE A 137 1.39 12.37 -2.38
C PHE A 137 0.63 12.22 -3.70
N LEU A 138 0.79 11.08 -4.36
CA LEU A 138 0.00 10.66 -5.52
C LEU A 138 -1.11 9.73 -5.04
N ASP A 139 -2.35 10.18 -5.11
CA ASP A 139 -3.49 9.38 -4.65
C ASP A 139 -3.84 8.21 -5.61
N GLN A 140 -4.78 7.37 -5.19
CA GLN A 140 -5.28 6.24 -5.97
C GLN A 140 -5.94 6.66 -7.31
N TRP A 141 -6.47 7.89 -7.40
CA TRP A 141 -7.03 8.49 -8.61
C TRP A 141 -6.01 9.20 -9.49
N LYS A 142 -4.74 9.20 -9.06
CA LYS A 142 -3.63 9.91 -9.69
C LYS A 142 -3.79 11.42 -9.67
N GLY A 143 -4.50 11.94 -8.67
CA GLY A 143 -4.37 13.31 -8.19
C GLY A 143 -3.09 13.47 -7.37
N ILE A 144 -2.53 14.69 -7.37
CA ILE A 144 -1.33 15.01 -6.61
C ILE A 144 -1.73 15.95 -5.48
N ALA A 145 -1.48 15.55 -4.24
CA ALA A 145 -1.55 16.39 -3.07
C ALA A 145 -0.17 16.94 -2.76
N ILE A 146 -0.07 18.26 -2.53
CA ILE A 146 1.14 18.92 -2.02
C ILE A 146 0.76 19.70 -0.78
N HIS A 147 1.28 19.30 0.38
CA HIS A 147 1.15 20.04 1.62
C HIS A 147 2.44 20.78 1.90
N VAL A 148 2.34 22.08 2.19
CA VAL A 148 3.52 22.92 2.47
C VAL A 148 3.25 23.95 3.55
N PRO A 149 4.28 24.46 4.24
CA PRO A 149 4.12 25.55 5.19
C PRO A 149 3.79 26.87 4.47
N LEU A 150 3.28 27.83 5.23
CA LEU A 150 2.78 29.12 4.70
C LEU A 150 3.78 29.87 3.80
N ASN A 151 5.08 29.76 4.07
CA ASN A 151 6.13 30.48 3.33
C ASN A 151 6.50 29.84 1.99
N MET A 152 6.02 28.63 1.68
CA MET A 152 6.29 27.92 0.43
C MET A 152 5.11 27.94 -0.55
N ARG A 153 3.98 28.54 -0.14
CA ARG A 153 2.77 28.65 -0.98
C ARG A 153 3.06 29.24 -2.36
N ASP A 154 3.74 30.39 -2.41
CA ASP A 154 4.00 31.11 -3.66
C ASP A 154 4.89 30.29 -4.61
N ASP A 155 5.83 29.53 -4.07
CA ASP A 155 6.73 28.66 -4.85
C ASP A 155 5.96 27.49 -5.50
N VAL A 156 4.99 26.91 -4.78
CA VAL A 156 4.10 25.87 -5.34
C VAL A 156 3.19 26.47 -6.42
N GLU A 157 2.59 27.63 -6.18
CA GLU A 157 1.77 28.32 -7.19
C GLU A 157 2.57 28.65 -8.46
N GLU A 158 3.82 29.12 -8.33
CA GLU A 158 4.71 29.37 -9.47
C GLU A 158 4.99 28.07 -10.25
N MET A 159 5.31 26.98 -9.55
CA MET A 159 5.51 25.67 -10.17
C MET A 159 4.27 25.24 -10.97
N LEU A 160 3.08 25.34 -10.39
CA LEU A 160 1.82 24.98 -11.06
C LEU A 160 1.55 25.84 -12.31
N GLN A 161 1.86 27.14 -12.24
CA GLN A 161 1.75 28.05 -13.39
C GLN A 161 2.72 27.71 -14.52
N GLN A 162 3.92 27.17 -14.23
CA GLN A 162 4.85 26.68 -15.26
C GLN A 162 4.29 25.48 -16.03
N PHE A 163 3.43 24.68 -15.39
CA PHE A 163 2.62 23.66 -16.04
C PHE A 163 1.32 24.23 -16.65
N GLY A 164 1.09 25.55 -16.63
CA GLY A 164 -0.13 26.15 -17.16
C GLY A 164 -1.39 25.68 -16.45
N LEU A 165 -1.28 25.33 -15.16
CA LEU A 165 -2.44 25.04 -14.32
C LEU A 165 -2.91 26.33 -13.65
N GLU A 166 -4.23 26.46 -13.57
CA GLU A 166 -4.90 27.55 -12.89
C GLU A 166 -5.69 26.99 -11.70
N GLU A 167 -5.94 27.86 -10.71
CA GLU A 167 -6.84 27.52 -9.61
C GLU A 167 -8.26 27.36 -10.17
N VAL A 168 -8.92 26.27 -9.77
CA VAL A 168 -10.30 25.95 -10.15
C VAL A 168 -11.15 25.82 -8.90
N ASN A 169 -12.46 26.01 -9.03
CA ASN A 169 -13.35 25.87 -7.87
C ASN A 169 -13.37 24.44 -7.31
N GLN A 170 -13.20 23.45 -8.20
CA GLN A 170 -13.25 22.03 -7.88
C GLN A 170 -12.55 21.24 -8.98
N THR A 171 -11.79 20.21 -8.61
CA THR A 171 -11.14 19.28 -9.54
C THR A 171 -12.07 18.13 -9.91
N TRP A 172 -12.53 17.34 -8.94
CA TRP A 172 -13.52 16.28 -9.10
C TRP A 172 -14.91 16.76 -8.66
N PRO A 173 -15.97 16.69 -9.50
CA PRO A 173 -17.31 17.13 -9.11
C PRO A 173 -17.81 16.36 -7.87
N GLU A 174 -18.46 16.99 -6.88
CA GLU A 174 -18.88 16.30 -5.64
C GLU A 174 -19.78 15.08 -5.91
N GLU A 175 -20.66 15.18 -6.92
CA GLU A 175 -21.58 14.12 -7.34
C GLU A 175 -20.91 13.01 -8.16
N ALA A 176 -19.68 13.24 -8.60
CA ALA A 176 -18.87 12.34 -9.42
C ALA A 176 -17.49 12.09 -8.82
N ALA A 177 -17.30 12.45 -7.54
CA ALA A 177 -16.12 12.09 -6.78
C ALA A 177 -16.03 10.57 -6.89
N PRO A 178 -14.98 10.07 -7.54
CA PRO A 178 -15.03 8.73 -8.04
C PRO A 178 -14.98 7.79 -6.84
N ASP A 179 -16.08 7.07 -6.62
CA ASP A 179 -16.11 5.94 -5.70
C ASP A 179 -15.44 4.78 -6.42
N LEU A 180 -14.34 4.26 -5.87
CA LEU A 180 -13.66 3.08 -6.43
C LEU A 180 -14.64 1.90 -6.55
N ALA A 181 -15.69 1.85 -5.71
CA ALA A 181 -16.73 0.83 -5.78
C ALA A 181 -17.60 0.91 -7.06
N HIS A 182 -17.59 2.04 -7.76
CA HIS A 182 -18.35 2.24 -9.00
C HIS A 182 -17.47 2.36 -10.24
N ALA A 183 -16.18 2.64 -10.06
CA ALA A 183 -15.21 2.62 -11.13
C ALA A 183 -14.83 1.18 -11.53
N GLN A 184 -14.69 0.96 -12.83
CA GLN A 184 -14.20 -0.32 -13.35
C GLN A 184 -12.67 -0.32 -13.30
N VAL A 185 -12.12 -0.87 -12.22
CA VAL A 185 -10.68 -1.07 -12.04
C VAL A 185 -10.20 -2.19 -12.97
N ARG A 186 -9.09 -1.94 -13.67
CA ARG A 186 -8.44 -2.85 -14.60
C ARG A 186 -7.12 -3.32 -13.99
N GLN A 187 -6.89 -4.63 -14.01
CA GLN A 187 -5.59 -5.20 -13.67
C GLN A 187 -4.54 -4.75 -14.69
N VAL A 188 -3.51 -4.03 -14.23
CA VAL A 188 -2.43 -3.50 -15.08
C VAL A 188 -1.19 -4.39 -15.11
N LEU A 189 -0.96 -5.20 -14.07
CA LEU A 189 0.17 -6.14 -14.03
C LEU A 189 -0.07 -7.30 -14.99
N ASP A 190 0.99 -7.69 -15.70
CA ASP A 190 1.00 -8.89 -16.54
C ASP A 190 1.34 -10.11 -15.66
N LEU A 191 0.29 -10.80 -15.22
CA LEU A 191 0.39 -12.02 -14.39
C LEU A 191 0.24 -13.30 -15.23
N THR A 192 0.60 -13.27 -16.52
CA THR A 192 0.54 -14.47 -17.38
C THR A 192 1.67 -15.46 -17.12
N ASP A 193 2.72 -15.03 -16.44
CA ASP A 193 3.83 -15.84 -15.95
C ASP A 193 3.63 -16.06 -14.44
N ASP A 194 3.54 -17.33 -13.99
CA ASP A 194 3.35 -17.68 -12.57
C ASP A 194 4.50 -17.17 -11.67
N SER A 195 5.62 -16.76 -12.25
CA SER A 195 6.74 -16.14 -11.54
C SER A 195 6.69 -14.61 -11.51
N ALA A 196 5.76 -13.97 -12.22
CA ALA A 196 5.60 -12.52 -12.18
C ALA A 196 5.10 -12.08 -10.80
N PRO A 197 5.69 -11.04 -10.20
CA PRO A 197 5.21 -10.53 -8.92
C PRO A 197 3.83 -9.90 -9.10
N ASP A 198 2.91 -10.23 -8.20
CA ASP A 198 1.63 -9.55 -8.08
C ASP A 198 1.76 -8.24 -7.26
N LEU A 199 0.63 -7.60 -6.98
CA LEU A 199 0.62 -6.35 -6.23
C LEU A 199 1.09 -6.53 -4.78
N ASP A 200 0.83 -7.67 -4.16
CA ASP A 200 1.23 -7.93 -2.78
C ASP A 200 2.75 -8.17 -2.69
N GLU A 201 3.33 -8.89 -3.66
CA GLU A 201 4.79 -9.01 -3.78
C GLU A 201 5.45 -7.64 -4.03
N ILE A 202 4.84 -6.78 -4.86
CA ILE A 202 5.32 -5.41 -5.08
C ILE A 202 5.21 -4.58 -3.80
N LEU A 203 4.09 -4.67 -3.08
CA LEU A 203 3.88 -3.96 -1.82
C LEU A 203 4.88 -4.42 -0.75
N LEU A 204 5.14 -5.72 -0.63
CA LEU A 204 6.15 -6.26 0.27
C LEU A 204 7.53 -5.65 -0.03
N ASN A 205 7.91 -5.60 -1.31
CA ASN A 205 9.17 -5.01 -1.73
C ASN A 205 9.25 -3.50 -1.40
N LEU A 206 8.19 -2.75 -1.67
CA LEU A 206 8.10 -1.33 -1.32
C LEU A 206 8.19 -1.13 0.20
N ARG A 207 7.49 -1.95 0.98
CA ARG A 207 7.56 -1.94 2.44
C ARG A 207 8.98 -2.19 2.93
N HIS A 208 9.69 -3.14 2.35
CA HIS A 208 11.08 -3.39 2.68
C HIS A 208 12.00 -2.21 2.32
N ASP A 209 11.92 -1.72 1.08
CA ASP A 209 12.83 -0.70 0.56
C ASP A 209 12.61 0.69 1.20
N TRP A 210 11.38 0.99 1.62
CA TRP A 210 11.01 2.24 2.29
C TRP A 210 10.81 2.10 3.80
N LEU A 211 11.12 0.93 4.38
CA LEU A 211 11.00 0.64 5.82
C LEU A 211 9.57 0.89 6.34
N LEU A 212 8.55 0.50 5.57
CA LEU A 212 7.17 0.82 5.90
C LEU A 212 6.54 -0.17 6.88
N GLU A 213 5.84 0.39 7.87
CA GLU A 213 4.99 -0.31 8.82
C GLU A 213 3.54 0.16 8.66
N LEU A 214 2.59 -0.71 9.00
CA LEU A 214 1.18 -0.37 8.96
C LEU A 214 0.89 0.67 10.05
N ASN A 215 0.35 1.82 9.67
CA ASN A 215 0.08 2.95 10.56
C ASN A 215 -1.21 2.72 11.38
N ILE A 216 -1.14 1.80 12.34
CA ILE A 216 -2.18 1.50 13.32
C ILE A 216 -1.57 1.37 14.72
N ASP A 217 -2.40 1.50 15.75
CA ASP A 217 -2.01 1.11 17.11
C ASP A 217 -2.11 -0.42 17.26
N PRO A 218 -0.98 -1.14 17.35
CA PRO A 218 -0.97 -2.59 17.30
C PRO A 218 -1.44 -3.25 18.61
N GLU A 219 -1.52 -2.49 19.72
CA GLU A 219 -2.07 -2.94 21.00
C GLU A 219 -3.61 -2.86 21.01
N SER A 220 -4.19 -2.05 20.14
CA SER A 220 -5.64 -1.85 20.06
C SER A 220 -6.30 -2.78 19.04
N ASN A 221 -7.57 -3.11 19.25
CA ASN A 221 -8.42 -3.74 18.23
C ASN A 221 -9.73 -3.00 18.10
N VAL A 222 -9.70 -1.95 17.28
CA VAL A 222 -10.83 -1.08 16.99
C VAL A 222 -11.14 -1.10 15.49
N ASP A 223 -12.40 -0.89 15.13
CA ASP A 223 -12.77 -0.58 13.74
C ASP A 223 -12.48 0.89 13.39
N GLU A 224 -12.72 1.28 12.13
CA GLU A 224 -12.57 2.67 11.67
C GLU A 224 -13.39 3.69 12.45
N GLY A 225 -14.49 3.25 13.08
CA GLY A 225 -15.32 4.10 13.93
C GLY A 225 -14.82 4.21 15.37
N GLY A 226 -13.67 3.61 15.69
CA GLY A 226 -13.09 3.55 17.03
C GLY A 226 -13.81 2.59 17.98
N ARG A 227 -14.67 1.71 17.48
CA ARG A 227 -15.38 0.73 18.33
C ARG A 227 -14.47 -0.45 18.62
N ASN A 228 -14.30 -0.76 19.89
CA ASN A 228 -13.55 -1.95 20.32
C ASN A 228 -14.25 -3.23 19.85
N LEU A 229 -13.51 -4.07 19.14
CA LEU A 229 -14.00 -5.31 18.53
C LEU A 229 -13.83 -6.53 19.45
N GLY A 230 -13.00 -6.42 20.49
CA GLY A 230 -12.61 -7.55 21.34
C GLY A 230 -11.77 -8.57 20.58
N LEU A 231 -12.10 -9.85 20.74
CA LEU A 231 -11.44 -10.93 20.00
C LEU A 231 -12.09 -11.11 18.62
N THR A 232 -11.28 -11.01 17.57
CA THR A 232 -11.69 -11.21 16.17
C THR A 232 -10.98 -12.41 15.56
N LEU A 233 -11.49 -12.91 14.43
CA LEU A 233 -10.76 -13.89 13.62
C LEU A 233 -9.73 -13.15 12.76
N TRP A 234 -8.53 -13.66 12.73
CA TRP A 234 -7.40 -13.14 11.95
C TRP A 234 -6.91 -14.22 10.99
N HIS A 235 -6.48 -13.78 9.82
CA HIS A 235 -5.75 -14.58 8.86
C HIS A 235 -4.42 -13.89 8.57
N ALA A 236 -3.34 -14.65 8.75
CA ALA A 236 -1.99 -14.20 8.44
C ALA A 236 -1.38 -15.09 7.36
N LEU A 237 -0.73 -14.46 6.39
CA LEU A 237 0.20 -15.12 5.49
C LEU A 237 1.60 -14.65 5.85
N VAL A 238 2.49 -15.57 6.20
CA VAL A 238 3.87 -15.24 6.58
C VAL A 238 4.87 -16.04 5.77
N ILE A 239 6.03 -15.43 5.55
CA ILE A 239 7.19 -16.05 4.90
C ILE A 239 7.99 -16.74 6.00
N VAL A 240 8.25 -18.03 5.80
CA VAL A 240 9.15 -18.80 6.66
C VAL A 240 10.31 -19.37 5.85
N GLU A 241 11.46 -19.43 6.49
CA GLU A 241 12.69 -19.95 5.91
C GLU A 241 13.05 -21.29 6.54
N PRO A 242 13.73 -22.18 5.82
CA PRO A 242 14.22 -23.40 6.42
C PRO A 242 15.27 -23.07 7.49
N VAL A 243 15.23 -23.80 8.62
CA VAL A 243 16.26 -23.71 9.67
C VAL A 243 17.63 -24.20 9.15
N ASP A 244 17.63 -25.04 8.11
CA ASP A 244 18.85 -25.50 7.43
C ASP A 244 19.42 -24.40 6.52
N ASP A 245 20.60 -23.89 6.89
CA ASP A 245 21.30 -22.82 6.17
C ASP A 245 21.55 -23.15 4.69
N LEU A 246 21.80 -24.42 4.33
CA LEU A 246 22.05 -24.79 2.93
C LEU A 246 20.78 -24.66 2.09
N ARG A 247 19.63 -25.01 2.66
CA ARG A 247 18.32 -24.85 1.98
C ARG A 247 17.95 -23.38 1.86
N ARG A 248 18.26 -22.58 2.88
CA ARG A 248 18.06 -21.12 2.86
C ARG A 248 18.93 -20.47 1.78
N GLU A 249 20.20 -20.84 1.68
CA GLU A 249 21.13 -20.35 0.64
C GLU A 249 20.70 -20.75 -0.78
N ASN A 250 19.99 -21.88 -0.94
CA ASN A 250 19.41 -22.31 -2.20
C ASN A 250 18.12 -21.55 -2.57
N GLY A 251 17.64 -20.62 -1.73
CA GLY A 251 16.41 -19.85 -1.94
C GLY A 251 15.14 -20.65 -1.67
N GLU A 252 15.21 -21.73 -0.89
CA GLU A 252 14.02 -22.45 -0.43
C GLU A 252 13.32 -21.67 0.69
N GLY A 253 11.99 -21.79 0.76
CA GLY A 253 11.15 -21.16 1.78
C GLY A 253 9.75 -21.76 1.81
N ALA A 254 8.85 -21.20 2.59
CA ALA A 254 7.44 -21.60 2.58
C ALA A 254 6.51 -20.44 2.96
N TYR A 255 5.28 -20.48 2.45
CA TYR A 255 4.20 -19.59 2.86
C TYR A 255 3.47 -20.32 3.99
N ALA A 256 3.42 -19.71 5.17
CA ALA A 256 2.62 -20.22 6.26
C ALA A 256 1.33 -19.40 6.38
N SER A 257 0.19 -20.04 6.14
CA SER A 257 -1.14 -19.49 6.36
C SER A 257 -1.61 -19.87 7.77
N ILE A 258 -1.80 -18.87 8.63
CA ILE A 258 -2.17 -19.02 10.03
C ILE A 258 -3.52 -18.36 10.28
N TRP A 259 -4.46 -19.12 10.85
CA TRP A 259 -5.75 -18.62 11.30
C TRP A 259 -5.81 -18.68 12.81
N ALA A 260 -6.12 -17.54 13.44
CA ALA A 260 -6.18 -17.44 14.89
C ALA A 260 -7.24 -16.46 15.35
N THR A 261 -7.66 -16.57 16.59
CA THR A 261 -8.41 -15.53 17.28
C THR A 261 -7.46 -14.76 18.17
N ALA A 262 -7.46 -13.43 18.02
CA ALA A 262 -6.62 -12.52 18.79
C ALA A 262 -7.35 -11.18 19.02
N GLY A 263 -6.94 -10.48 20.06
CA GLY A 263 -7.52 -9.23 20.55
C GLY A 263 -6.76 -7.97 20.14
N SER A 264 -5.65 -8.11 19.41
CA SER A 264 -4.85 -7.03 18.84
C SER A 264 -3.89 -7.59 17.78
N MET A 265 -3.23 -6.70 17.03
CA MET A 265 -2.17 -7.10 16.08
C MET A 265 -0.99 -7.73 16.83
N ASP A 266 -0.56 -7.11 17.93
CA ASP A 266 0.54 -7.64 18.76
C ASP A 266 0.27 -9.06 19.28
N GLU A 267 -0.96 -9.35 19.72
CA GLU A 267 -1.32 -10.69 20.17
C GLU A 267 -1.34 -11.67 18.99
N MET A 268 -1.74 -11.23 17.80
CA MET A 268 -1.67 -12.04 16.59
C MET A 268 -0.21 -12.35 16.19
N GLU A 269 0.68 -11.37 16.22
CA GLU A 269 2.11 -11.55 15.93
C GLU A 269 2.76 -12.53 16.91
N GLN A 270 2.47 -12.43 18.20
CA GLN A 270 2.93 -13.39 19.20
C GLN A 270 2.44 -14.82 18.93
N LEU A 271 1.19 -14.97 18.49
CA LEU A 271 0.65 -16.28 18.09
C LEU A 271 1.32 -16.82 16.84
N ILE A 272 1.64 -15.96 15.86
CA ILE A 272 2.40 -16.34 14.65
C ILE A 272 3.78 -16.86 15.04
N GLU A 273 4.53 -16.11 15.84
CA GLU A 273 5.87 -16.50 16.31
C GLU A 273 5.80 -17.85 17.04
N LEU A 274 4.88 -17.99 17.99
CA LEU A 274 4.69 -19.23 18.75
C LEU A 274 4.33 -20.41 17.85
N ALA A 275 3.52 -20.20 16.80
CA ALA A 275 3.14 -21.24 15.86
C ALA A 275 4.35 -21.75 15.06
N ILE A 276 5.19 -20.83 14.58
CA ILE A 276 6.35 -21.17 13.74
C ILE A 276 7.51 -21.73 14.57
N GLU A 277 7.78 -21.19 15.76
CA GLU A 277 8.83 -21.70 16.66
C GLU A 277 8.63 -23.17 17.06
N GLN A 278 7.39 -23.67 17.02
CA GLN A 278 7.07 -25.06 17.30
C GLN A 278 7.39 -26.00 16.13
N ASP A 279 7.59 -25.49 14.92
CA ASP A 279 7.98 -26.30 13.76
C ASP A 279 9.52 -26.43 13.69
N PRO A 280 10.07 -27.64 13.81
CA PRO A 280 11.53 -27.83 13.81
C PRO A 280 12.20 -27.59 12.44
N LYS A 281 11.43 -27.41 11.37
CA LYS A 281 11.96 -27.24 10.00
C LYS A 281 12.03 -25.79 9.56
N TRP A 282 11.22 -24.92 10.16
CA TRP A 282 10.98 -23.57 9.67
C TRP A 282 11.32 -22.54 10.75
N SER A 283 11.84 -21.40 10.33
CA SER A 283 12.04 -20.21 11.13
C SER A 283 11.23 -19.07 10.54
N PHE A 284 10.61 -18.26 11.39
CA PHE A 284 9.91 -17.05 10.96
C PHE A 284 10.89 -16.10 10.27
N SER A 285 10.45 -15.49 9.16
CA SER A 285 11.24 -14.53 8.38
C SER A 285 10.52 -13.20 8.28
N ASP A 286 9.32 -13.17 7.68
CA ASP A 286 8.59 -11.91 7.47
C ASP A 286 7.07 -12.10 7.42
N ILE A 287 6.32 -11.04 7.68
CA ILE A 287 4.87 -10.99 7.56
C ILE A 287 4.49 -10.47 6.17
N PHE A 288 3.86 -11.34 5.38
CA PHE A 288 3.34 -10.96 4.07
C PHE A 288 2.04 -10.16 4.21
N THR A 289 1.04 -10.71 4.90
CA THR A 289 -0.22 -10.04 5.24
C THR A 289 -0.73 -10.51 6.60
N VAL A 290 -1.40 -9.64 7.35
CA VAL A 290 -2.16 -9.98 8.58
C VAL A 290 -3.41 -9.13 8.60
N ASP A 291 -4.56 -9.78 8.47
CA ASP A 291 -5.85 -9.11 8.33
C ASP A 291 -6.87 -9.71 9.28
N ARG A 292 -7.75 -8.88 9.83
CA ARG A 292 -8.98 -9.38 10.45
C ARG A 292 -9.93 -9.80 9.35
N VAL A 293 -10.54 -10.96 9.50
CA VAL A 293 -11.39 -11.57 8.47
C VAL A 293 -12.80 -11.77 9.00
N ALA A 294 -13.78 -11.59 8.13
CA ALA A 294 -15.16 -11.87 8.50
C ALA A 294 -15.32 -13.37 8.75
N PHE A 295 -16.10 -13.75 9.77
CA PHE A 295 -16.23 -15.15 10.16
C PHE A 295 -16.79 -16.03 9.04
N ASP A 296 -17.57 -15.49 8.11
CA ASP A 296 -18.11 -16.19 6.95
C ASP A 296 -17.09 -16.43 5.83
N GLU A 297 -15.92 -15.79 5.88
CA GLU A 297 -14.81 -15.97 4.93
C GLU A 297 -13.79 -17.02 5.40
N ARG A 298 -14.03 -17.65 6.56
CA ARG A 298 -13.17 -18.70 7.10
C ARG A 298 -13.16 -19.95 6.20
N PRO A 299 -12.04 -20.71 6.17
CA PRO A 299 -11.94 -21.94 5.39
C PRO A 299 -12.89 -23.02 5.93
N ASP A 300 -13.20 -24.01 5.09
CA ASP A 300 -14.14 -25.09 5.40
C ASP A 300 -13.73 -25.88 6.66
N GLU A 301 -12.43 -26.01 6.91
CA GLU A 301 -11.85 -26.63 8.10
C GLU A 301 -12.25 -25.94 9.40
N LEU A 302 -12.61 -24.64 9.32
CA LEU A 302 -13.04 -23.83 10.44
C LEU A 302 -14.55 -23.59 10.45
N VAL A 303 -15.35 -24.31 9.65
CA VAL A 303 -16.81 -24.09 9.57
C VAL A 303 -17.51 -24.21 10.93
N ASP A 304 -17.04 -25.07 11.81
CA ASP A 304 -17.61 -25.28 13.16
C ASP A 304 -17.03 -24.32 14.21
N LEU A 305 -16.08 -23.44 13.85
CA LEU A 305 -15.49 -22.46 14.74
C LEU A 305 -16.57 -21.45 15.19
N PRO A 306 -16.84 -21.31 16.51
CA PRO A 306 -17.83 -20.36 16.99
C PRO A 306 -17.33 -18.91 16.81
N PRO A 307 -18.24 -17.96 16.49
CA PRO A 307 -17.87 -16.56 16.25
C PRO A 307 -17.48 -15.77 17.51
N ARG A 308 -17.63 -16.36 18.69
CA ARG A 308 -17.29 -15.73 19.97
C ARG A 308 -16.37 -16.64 20.73
N ARG A 309 -15.28 -16.05 21.23
CA ARG A 309 -14.29 -16.72 22.08
C ARG A 309 -13.98 -15.85 23.28
N ASP A 310 -13.49 -16.49 24.32
CA ASP A 310 -13.06 -15.84 25.56
C ASP A 310 -11.53 -15.80 25.68
N GLU A 311 -10.81 -16.48 24.79
CA GLU A 311 -9.35 -16.63 24.81
C GLU A 311 -8.79 -16.58 23.38
N ALA A 312 -7.57 -16.05 23.25
CA ALA A 312 -6.80 -16.04 22.03
C ALA A 312 -6.23 -17.44 21.74
N GLU A 313 -6.31 -17.89 20.49
CA GLU A 313 -6.01 -19.28 20.12
C GLU A 313 -5.70 -19.41 18.63
N ILE A 314 -4.70 -20.22 18.28
CA ILE A 314 -4.41 -20.64 16.90
C ILE A 314 -5.36 -21.78 16.53
N HIS A 315 -6.09 -21.63 15.43
CA HIS A 315 -7.07 -22.61 14.96
C HIS A 315 -6.53 -23.49 13.84
N LEU A 316 -5.70 -22.92 12.96
CA LEU A 316 -5.21 -23.61 11.77
C LEU A 316 -3.86 -23.05 11.33
N VAL A 317 -2.96 -23.94 10.93
CA VAL A 317 -1.67 -23.59 10.32
C VAL A 317 -1.46 -24.49 9.10
N TRP A 318 -1.23 -23.88 7.94
CA TRP A 318 -0.83 -24.54 6.71
C TRP A 318 0.50 -23.98 6.23
N ILE A 319 1.45 -24.85 5.90
CA ILE A 319 2.76 -24.44 5.38
C ILE A 319 2.91 -25.01 3.98
N GLU A 320 3.05 -24.14 2.99
CA GLU A 320 3.23 -24.47 1.58
C GLU A 320 4.67 -24.14 1.14
N PRO A 321 5.55 -25.14 1.01
CA PRO A 321 6.95 -24.92 0.63
C PRO A 321 7.11 -24.54 -0.84
N TRP A 322 8.09 -23.68 -1.12
CA TRP A 322 8.61 -23.39 -2.45
C TRP A 322 10.13 -23.63 -2.52
N GLY A 323 10.66 -23.59 -3.74
CA GLY A 323 12.04 -23.97 -4.04
C GLY A 323 12.14 -25.42 -4.48
N ASP A 324 13.19 -25.75 -5.23
CA ASP A 324 13.37 -27.09 -5.79
C ASP A 324 14.03 -28.00 -4.74
N PRO A 325 13.37 -29.06 -4.23
CA PRO A 325 13.99 -30.02 -3.31
C PRO A 325 15.08 -30.89 -3.97
N ALA A 326 15.55 -30.52 -5.18
CA ALA A 326 16.57 -31.23 -5.95
C ALA A 326 18.00 -31.10 -5.36
N GLY A 327 18.14 -31.43 -4.08
CA GLY A 327 19.40 -31.74 -3.41
C GLY A 327 19.52 -33.21 -2.98
N GLU A 328 18.50 -34.05 -3.17
CA GLU A 328 18.67 -35.50 -3.02
C GLU A 328 19.39 -36.07 -4.25
N VAL A 329 20.71 -36.00 -4.20
CA VAL A 329 21.60 -36.80 -5.04
C VAL A 329 21.23 -38.26 -4.83
N SER A 330 20.50 -38.83 -5.79
CA SER A 330 20.31 -40.26 -5.94
C SER A 330 21.69 -40.92 -6.11
N ASN A 331 22.31 -41.32 -5.02
CA ASN A 331 23.45 -42.22 -5.03
C ASN A 331 22.94 -43.66 -4.98
N VAL A 332 22.98 -44.28 -6.17
CA VAL A 332 23.08 -45.71 -6.53
C VAL A 332 22.94 -46.73 -5.40
#